data_AF-A0A1X7TJH8-F1
#
_entry.id   AF-A0A1X7TJH8-F1
#
_cell.length_a   1.000
_cell.length_b   1.000
_cell.length_c   1.000
_cell.angle_alpha   90.00
_cell.angle_beta   90.00
_cell.angle_gamma   90.00
#
_symmetry.space_group_name_H-M   'P 1'
#
loop_
_entity.id
_entity.type
_entity.pdbx_description
1 polymer ?
#
loop_
_entity_poly.entity_id
_entity_poly.type
_entity_poly.pdbx_seq_one_letter_code
_entity_poly.pdbx_strand_id
1 'polypeptide(L)'
;GSLYLLEVNSIKVQHRVSLADVSHISASLLPDNFFIIHVPADQDRLFISTRKTEIVTSLRIAYFDMTKQELNISLQNRWCIYKIAVFVGFVLRFE
;
A
#
# COMPACT_ATOMS: atom_id res chain seq x y z
N GLY A 1 -9.60 -2.91 10.29
CA GLY A 1 -8.70 -2.90 9.13
C GLY A 1 -8.31 -1.49 8.73
N SER A 2 -7.24 -0.97 9.30
CA SER A 2 -6.59 0.25 8.78
C SER A 2 -5.11 0.01 8.58
N LEU A 3 -4.55 0.66 7.55
CA LEU A 3 -3.13 0.72 7.27
C LEU A 3 -2.54 1.92 8.03
N TYR A 4 -1.59 1.66 8.91
CA TYR A 4 -0.87 2.72 9.62
C TYR A 4 0.53 2.88 9.05
N LEU A 5 0.88 4.11 8.69
CA LEU A 5 2.24 4.52 8.35
C LEU A 5 2.89 5.06 9.62
N LEU A 6 3.90 4.33 10.08
CA LEU A 6 4.67 4.69 11.26
C LEU A 6 6.00 5.33 10.87
N GLU A 7 6.39 6.37 11.60
CA GLU A 7 7.74 6.90 11.55
C GLU A 7 8.71 5.88 12.16
N VAL A 8 9.75 5.51 11.39
CA VAL A 8 10.73 4.47 11.74
C VAL A 8 11.37 4.71 13.10
N ASN A 9 11.63 5.97 13.46
CA ASN A 9 12.43 6.32 14.62
C ASN A 9 11.61 6.66 15.88
N SER A 10 10.30 6.86 15.76
CA SER A 10 9.50 7.42 16.88
C SER A 10 8.20 6.66 17.19
N ILE A 11 7.86 5.62 16.41
CA ILE A 11 6.58 4.89 16.50
C ILE A 11 5.37 5.84 16.39
N LYS A 12 5.56 7.08 15.93
CA LYS A 12 4.47 8.01 15.69
C LYS A 12 3.75 7.61 14.41
N VAL A 13 2.42 7.59 14.48
CA VAL A 13 1.57 7.43 13.30
C VAL A 13 1.66 8.72 12.48
N GLN A 14 2.29 8.64 11.32
CA GLN A 14 2.31 9.73 10.36
C GLN A 14 0.98 9.81 9.60
N HIS A 15 0.47 8.66 9.15
CA HIS A 15 -0.78 8.58 8.41
C HIS A 15 -1.53 7.29 8.72
N ARG A 16 -2.86 7.38 8.62
CA ARG A 16 -3.77 6.25 8.68
C ARG A 16 -4.59 6.23 7.40
N VAL A 17 -4.70 5.06 6.78
CA VAL A 17 -5.54 4.82 5.61
C VAL A 17 -6.52 3.71 5.98
N SER A 18 -7.82 3.92 5.76
CA SER A 18 -8.77 2.82 5.90
C SER A 18 -8.54 1.81 4.78
N LEU A 19 -8.55 0.51 5.08
CA LEU A 19 -8.45 -0.49 4.02
C LEU A 19 -9.62 -0.39 3.04
N ALA A 20 -10.80 0.04 3.50
CA ALA A 20 -11.96 0.25 2.65
C ALA A 20 -11.81 1.39 1.62
N ASP A 21 -10.89 2.33 1.86
CA ASP A 21 -10.63 3.46 0.94
C ASP A 21 -9.59 3.10 -0.13
N VAL A 22 -8.96 1.93 -0.02
CA VAL A 22 -8.00 1.44 -1.01
C VAL A 22 -8.77 0.90 -2.21
N SER A 23 -8.50 1.47 -3.38
CA SER A 23 -9.12 1.01 -4.63
C SER A 23 -8.42 -0.20 -5.22
N HIS A 24 -7.11 -0.10 -5.40
CA HIS A 24 -6.27 -1.13 -6.01
C HIS A 24 -4.80 -0.89 -5.65
N ILE A 25 -3.98 -1.92 -5.88
CA ILE A 25 -2.54 -1.85 -5.70
C ILE A 25 -1.87 -2.05 -7.04
N SER A 26 -0.95 -1.15 -7.39
CA SER A 26 -0.08 -1.32 -8.56
C SER A 26 1.29 -1.79 -8.11
N ALA A 27 1.78 -2.90 -8.65
CA ALA A 27 3.12 -3.40 -8.34
C ALA A 27 3.96 -3.55 -9.60
N SER A 28 5.25 -3.25 -9.47
CA SER A 28 6.22 -3.44 -10.56
C SER A 28 6.50 -4.93 -10.77
N LEU A 29 6.67 -5.34 -12.04
CA LEU A 29 7.23 -6.65 -12.36
C LEU A 29 8.76 -6.65 -12.30
N LEU A 30 9.39 -5.48 -12.21
CA LEU A 30 10.83 -5.37 -12.11
C LEU A 30 11.29 -5.73 -10.69
N PRO A 31 12.57 -6.14 -10.51
CA PRO A 31 13.17 -6.39 -9.20
C PRO A 31 13.49 -5.08 -8.43
N ASP A 32 12.76 -4.01 -8.73
CA ASP A 32 12.94 -2.66 -8.19
C ASP A 32 12.31 -2.51 -6.79
N ASN A 33 11.59 -3.53 -6.33
CA ASN A 33 10.95 -3.62 -5.02
C ASN A 33 9.86 -2.58 -4.76
N PHE A 34 9.35 -1.93 -5.80
CA PHE A 34 8.36 -0.88 -5.63
C PHE A 34 6.91 -1.37 -5.83
N PHE A 35 6.01 -0.75 -5.06
CA PHE A 35 4.56 -0.89 -5.22
C PHE A 35 3.85 0.39 -4.79
N ILE A 36 2.64 0.61 -5.31
CA ILE A 36 1.79 1.77 -5.06
C ILE A 36 0.46 1.29 -4.50
N ILE A 37 -0.03 2.01 -3.49
CA ILE A 37 -1.40 1.87 -3.01
C ILE A 37 -2.21 3.07 -3.50
N HIS A 38 -3.26 2.81 -4.28
CA HIS A 38 -4.13 3.84 -4.83
C HIS A 38 -5.35 4.08 -3.93
N VAL A 39 -5.46 5.30 -3.43
CA VAL A 39 -6.53 5.74 -2.54
C VAL A 39 -7.28 6.89 -3.22
N PRO A 40 -8.47 6.66 -3.82
CA PRO A 40 -9.14 7.68 -4.63
C PRO A 40 -9.44 8.98 -3.87
N ALA A 41 -9.85 8.84 -2.60
CA ALA A 41 -10.17 9.93 -1.70
C ALA A 41 -8.93 10.72 -1.20
N ASP A 42 -7.72 10.22 -1.46
CA ASP A 42 -6.47 10.77 -0.92
C ASP A 42 -5.36 10.78 -2.00
N GLN A 43 -4.10 10.86 -1.58
CA GLN A 43 -2.93 10.72 -2.44
C GLN A 43 -2.49 9.26 -2.57
N ASP A 44 -1.99 8.94 -3.77
CA ASP A 44 -1.32 7.67 -4.04
C ASP A 44 -0.03 7.58 -3.23
N ARG A 45 0.28 6.39 -2.72
CA ARG A 45 1.46 6.19 -1.86
C ARG A 45 2.43 5.22 -2.52
N LEU A 46 3.67 5.68 -2.70
CA LEU A 46 4.76 4.88 -3.25
C LEU A 46 5.54 4.24 -2.12
N PHE A 47 5.75 2.94 -2.26
CA PHE A 47 6.43 2.13 -1.28
C PHE A 47 7.54 1.34 -1.94
N ILE A 48 8.65 1.19 -1.21
CA ILE A 48 9.74 0.29 -1.58
C ILE A 48 9.94 -0.74 -0.48
N SER A 49 9.98 -2.01 -0.83
CA SER A 49 10.30 -3.08 0.11
C SER A 49 10.76 -4.33 -0.61
N THR A 50 11.87 -4.91 -0.14
CA THR A 50 12.37 -6.21 -0.59
C THR A 50 11.37 -7.35 -0.34
N ARG A 51 10.42 -7.16 0.59
CA ARG A 51 9.34 -8.10 0.90
C ARG A 51 8.00 -7.70 0.25
N LYS A 52 8.02 -6.98 -0.89
CA LYS A 52 6.80 -6.48 -1.56
C LYS A 52 5.72 -7.55 -1.73
N THR A 53 6.09 -8.76 -2.13
CA THR A 53 5.14 -9.85 -2.39
C THR A 53 4.42 -10.27 -1.12
N GLU A 54 5.15 -10.38 0.00
CA GLU A 54 4.58 -10.72 1.31
C GLU A 54 3.66 -9.61 1.82
N ILE A 55 4.07 -8.34 1.66
CA ILE A 55 3.28 -7.18 2.06
C ILE A 55 1.97 -7.14 1.28
N VAL A 56 2.02 -7.24 -0.05
CA VAL A 56 0.83 -7.21 -0.91
C VAL A 56 -0.10 -8.39 -0.61
N THR A 57 0.46 -9.58 -0.35
CA THR A 57 -0.32 -10.76 0.03
C THR A 57 -1.02 -10.57 1.38
N SER A 58 -0.30 -10.07 2.38
CA SER A 58 -0.85 -9.77 3.71
C SER A 58 -1.96 -8.72 3.63
N LEU A 59 -1.78 -7.72 2.78
CA LEU A 59 -2.74 -6.65 2.56
C LEU A 59 -3.99 -7.17 1.83
N ARG A 60 -3.84 -8.08 0.87
CA ARG A 60 -4.97 -8.77 0.23
C ARG A 60 -5.80 -9.56 1.24
N ILE A 61 -5.14 -10.31 2.14
CA ILE A 61 -5.81 -11.08 3.20
C ILE A 61 -6.57 -10.13 4.14
N ALA A 62 -5.89 -9.10 4.67
CA ALA A 62 -6.51 -8.14 5.58
C ALA A 62 -7.66 -7.34 4.93
N TYR A 63 -7.53 -6.99 3.64
CA TYR A 63 -8.59 -6.33 2.89
C TYR A 63 -9.79 -7.26 2.72
N PHE A 64 -9.57 -8.50 2.28
CA PHE A 64 -10.64 -9.50 2.13
C PHE A 64 -11.36 -9.78 3.45
N ASP A 65 -10.62 -9.90 4.56
CA ASP A 65 -11.22 -10.13 5.87
C ASP A 65 -12.16 -8.99 6.29
N MET A 66 -11.81 -7.75 5.95
CA MET A 66 -12.58 -6.55 6.30
C MET A 66 -13.75 -6.27 5.34
N THR A 67 -13.50 -6.31 4.03
CA THR A 67 -14.48 -5.86 3.01
C THR A 67 -15.27 -7.02 2.41
N LYS A 68 -14.81 -8.26 2.60
CA LYS A 68 -15.28 -9.47 1.90
C LYS A 68 -15.17 -9.37 0.37
N GLN A 69 -14.28 -8.51 -0.12
CA GLN A 69 -13.98 -8.33 -1.54
C GLN A 69 -12.52 -8.65 -1.83
N GLU A 70 -12.24 -9.09 -3.05
CA GLU A 70 -10.85 -9.27 -3.48
C GLU A 70 -10.22 -7.92 -3.83
N LEU A 71 -9.03 -7.69 -3.28
CA LEU A 71 -8.25 -6.51 -3.63
C LEU A 71 -7.65 -6.68 -5.02
N ASN A 72 -7.91 -5.72 -5.90
CA ASN A 72 -7.38 -5.71 -7.25
C ASN A 72 -5.88 -5.34 -7.24
N ILE A 73 -5.06 -6.18 -7.87
CA ILE A 73 -3.61 -5.98 -7.98
C ILE A 73 -3.25 -5.89 -9.47
N SER A 74 -2.82 -4.72 -9.90
CA SER A 74 -2.33 -4.46 -11.26
C SER A 74 -0.81 -4.60 -11.31
N LEU A 75 -0.32 -5.52 -12.13
CA LEU A 75 1.10 -5.63 -12.43
C LEU A 75 1.42 -4.77 -13.65
N GLN A 76 2.17 -3.69 -13.46
CA GLN A 76 2.48 -2.73 -14.52
C GLN A 76 3.93 -2.24 -14.42
N ASN A 77 4.66 -2.23 -15.54
CA ASN A 77 6.00 -1.66 -15.64
C ASN A 77 6.02 -0.18 -16.02
N ARG A 78 4.88 0.37 -16.45
CA ARG A 78 4.71 1.80 -16.73
C ARG A 78 3.82 2.38 -15.65
N TRP A 79 4.36 3.35 -14.92
CA TRP A 79 3.79 3.87 -13.70
C TRP A 79 2.89 5.05 -14.04
N CYS A 80 1.58 4.84 -14.06
CA CYS A 80 0.63 5.95 -14.08
C CYS A 80 0.46 6.44 -12.64
N ILE A 81 1.34 7.35 -12.20
CA ILE A 81 1.15 8.04 -10.94
C ILE A 81 0.08 9.11 -11.18
N TYR A 82 -1.14 8.88 -10.70
CA TYR A 82 -2.28 9.77 -10.96
C TYR A 82 -2.27 11.01 -10.05
N LYS A 83 -1.63 10.92 -8.88
CA LYS A 83 -1.39 12.02 -7.92
C LYS A 83 0.00 11.87 -7.30
N ILE A 84 0.65 12.98 -6.92
CA ILE A 84 2.00 13.02 -6.31
C ILE A 84 2.17 11.85 -5.33
N ALA A 85 3.12 10.96 -5.64
CA ALA A 85 3.40 9.81 -4.81
C ALA A 85 4.47 10.18 -3.79
N VAL A 86 4.13 10.05 -2.50
CA VAL A 86 5.11 10.22 -1.42
C VAL A 86 5.83 8.89 -1.22
N PHE A 87 7.16 8.92 -1.29
CA PHE A 87 7.99 7.78 -0.94
C PHE A 87 8.00 7.64 0.58
N VAL A 88 7.62 6.47 1.08
CA VAL A 88 7.54 6.24 2.52
C VAL A 88 8.53 5.14 2.90
N GLY A 89 9.30 5.34 3.97
CA GLY A 89 9.93 4.26 4.75
C GLY A 89 9.12 4.03 6.02
N PHE A 90 8.58 2.83 6.25
CA PHE A 90 7.52 2.62 7.23
C PHE A 90 7.47 1.16 7.71
N VAL A 91 6.82 0.98 8.86
CA VAL A 91 6.38 -0.31 9.40
C VAL A 91 4.86 -0.38 9.24
N LEU A 92 4.38 -1.44 8.59
CA LEU A 92 2.94 -1.70 8.46
C LEU A 92 2.44 -2.46 9.68
N ARG A 93 1.42 -1.91 10.34
CA ARG A 93 0.64 -2.59 11.36
C ARG A 93 -0.81 -2.69 10.89
N PHE A 94 -1.39 -3.88 11.00
CA PHE A 94 -2.78 -4.16 10.66
C PHE A 94 -3.56 -4.36 11.96
N GLU A 95 -4.59 -3.54 12.16
CA GLU A 95 -5.59 -3.66 13.23
C GLU A 95 -7.01 -3.48 12.65
#